data_AF-A0A517NKE7-F1
#
_entry.id   AF-A0A517NKE7-F1
#
_cell.length_a   1.000
_cell.length_b   1.000
_cell.length_c   1.000
_cell.angle_alpha   90.00
_cell.angle_beta   90.00
_cell.angle_gamma   90.00
#
_symmetry.space_group_name_H-M   'P 1'
#
loop_
_entity.id
_entity.type
_entity.pdbx_description
1 polymer ?
#
loop_
_entity_poly.entity_id
_entity_poly.type
_entity_poly.pdbx_seq_one_letter_code
_entity_poly.pdbx_strand_id
1 'polypeptide(L)'
;MVVIGVIAVVLFGGNLPEVARKLGGSYREFRRGLNEVQQQFRLAEYEAKKTFTADDSKPTSGSNDEDDDEEVTGPKAPKFTPPA
;
A
#
# COMPACT_ATOMS: atom_id res chain seq x y z
N MET A 1 -1.92 -32.75 -13.70
CA MET A 1 -1.65 -31.46 -14.37
C MET A 1 -1.23 -31.60 -15.83
N VAL A 2 -0.37 -32.57 -16.19
CA VAL A 2 0.07 -32.77 -17.60
C VAL A 2 -1.10 -33.06 -18.56
N VAL A 3 -2.08 -33.87 -18.14
CA VAL A 3 -3.27 -34.19 -18.96
C VAL A 3 -4.05 -32.94 -19.39
N ILE A 4 -4.20 -31.96 -18.49
CA ILE A 4 -4.91 -30.70 -18.79
C ILE A 4 -4.12 -29.88 -19.83
N GLY A 5 -2.79 -29.85 -19.70
CA GLY A 5 -1.92 -29.20 -20.69
C GLY A 5 -2.01 -29.86 -22.06
N VAL A 6 -2.05 -31.19 -22.12
CA VAL A 6 -2.21 -31.92 -23.39
C VAL A 6 -3.57 -31.62 -24.04
N ILE A 7 -4.66 -31.62 -23.26
CA ILE A 7 -6.00 -31.26 -23.76
C ILE A 7 -6.02 -29.82 -24.29
N ALA A 8 -5.41 -28.87 -23.57
CA ALA A 8 -5.29 -27.50 -24.04
C ALA A 8 -4.52 -27.40 -25.36
N VAL A 9 -3.44 -28.16 -25.53
CA VAL A 9 -2.69 -28.20 -26.80
C VAL A 9 -3.50 -28.80 -27.92
N VAL A 10 -4.31 -29.84 -27.67
CA VAL A 10 -5.15 -30.44 -28.71
C VAL A 10 -6.29 -29.50 -29.13
N LEU A 11 -6.93 -28.81 -28.19
CA LEU A 11 -8.05 -27.92 -28.47
C LEU A 11 -7.61 -26.58 -29.10
N PHE A 12 -6.52 -26.00 -28.60
CA PHE A 12 -6.05 -24.68 -29.04
C PHE A 12 -4.93 -24.76 -30.08
N GLY A 13 -4.21 -25.88 -30.17
CA GLY A 13 -3.11 -26.09 -31.11
C GLY A 13 -2.03 -25.02 -30.97
N GLY A 14 -1.70 -24.37 -32.09
CA GLY A 14 -0.74 -23.27 -32.16
C GLY A 14 -1.22 -21.93 -31.56
N ASN A 15 -2.48 -21.81 -31.13
CA ASN A 15 -3.04 -20.57 -30.58
C ASN A 15 -2.77 -20.41 -29.07
N LEU A 16 -2.27 -21.44 -28.39
CA LEU A 16 -1.86 -21.39 -26.97
C LEU A 16 -0.91 -20.23 -26.61
N PRO A 17 0.20 -19.99 -27.33
CA PRO A 17 1.08 -18.85 -27.05
C PRO A 17 0.37 -17.51 -27.21
N GLU A 18 -0.59 -17.41 -28.13
CA GLU A 18 -1.38 -16.20 -28.32
C GLU A 18 -2.36 -15.98 -27.16
N VAL A 19 -3.06 -17.04 -26.72
CA VAL A 19 -3.96 -17.01 -25.56
C VAL A 19 -3.19 -16.71 -24.27
N ALA A 20 -2.01 -17.32 -24.08
CA ALA A 20 -1.14 -17.05 -22.93
C ALA A 20 -0.64 -15.60 -22.91
N ARG A 21 -0.30 -15.04 -24.08
CA ARG A 21 0.08 -13.63 -24.19
C ARG A 21 -1.10 -12.70 -23.89
N LYS A 22 -2.29 -12.99 -24.42
CA LYS A 22 -3.52 -12.20 -24.18
C LYS A 22 -3.94 -12.25 -22.70
N LEU A 23 -4.11 -13.44 -22.14
CA LEU A 23 -4.48 -13.62 -20.73
C LEU A 23 -3.38 -13.15 -19.76
N GLY A 24 -2.11 -13.41 -20.07
CA GLY A 24 -0.99 -12.96 -19.25
C GLY A 24 -0.83 -11.44 -19.24
N GLY A 25 -1.06 -10.79 -20.39
CA GLY A 25 -1.13 -9.34 -20.50
C GLY A 25 -2.26 -8.75 -19.65
N SER A 26 -3.49 -9.23 -19.84
CA SER A 26 -4.66 -8.78 -19.07
C SER A 26 -4.52 -9.03 -17.57
N TYR A 27 -3.95 -10.17 -17.15
CA TYR A 27 -3.71 -10.45 -15.74
C TYR A 27 -2.67 -9.49 -15.13
N ARG A 28 -1.64 -9.12 -15.89
CA ARG A 28 -0.62 -8.15 -15.45
C ARG A 28 -1.22 -6.75 -15.26
N GLU A 29 -2.07 -6.33 -16.20
CA GLU A 29 -2.80 -5.06 -16.12
C GLU A 29 -3.79 -5.06 -14.96
N PHE A 30 -4.55 -6.15 -14.79
CA PHE A 30 -5.45 -6.32 -13.65
C PHE A 30 -4.70 -6.25 -12.31
N ARG A 31 -3.57 -6.94 -12.19
CA ARG A 31 -2.73 -6.89 -10.98
C ARG A 31 -2.20 -5.48 -10.71
N ARG A 32 -1.81 -4.74 -11.76
CA ARG A 32 -1.40 -3.34 -11.64
C ARG A 32 -2.54 -2.46 -11.16
N GLY A 33 -3.73 -2.59 -11.75
CA GLY A 33 -4.92 -1.85 -11.36
C GLY A 33 -5.33 -2.14 -9.91
N LEU A 34 -5.32 -3.40 -9.48
CA LEU A 34 -5.60 -3.76 -8.08
C LEU A 34 -4.60 -3.14 -7.09
N ASN A 35 -3.31 -3.10 -7.46
CA ASN A 35 -2.27 -2.53 -6.61
C ASN A 35 -2.42 -1.00 -6.49
N GLU A 36 -2.77 -0.34 -7.59
CA GLU A 36 -3.07 1.09 -7.61
C GLU A 36 -4.32 1.43 -6.77
N VAL A 37 -5.38 0.63 -6.91
CA VAL A 37 -6.59 0.74 -6.08
C VAL A 37 -6.25 0.59 -4.60
N GLN A 38 -5.45 -0.41 -4.23
CA GLN A 38 -5.02 -0.60 -2.84
C GLN A 38 -4.22 0.61 -2.32
N GLN A 39 -3.39 1.24 -3.14
CA GLN A 39 -2.68 2.46 -2.77
C GLN A 39 -3.63 3.63 -2.57
N GLN A 40 -4.60 3.81 -3.47
CA GLN A 40 -5.61 4.87 -3.35
C GLN A 40 -6.51 4.68 -2.12
N PHE A 41 -6.92 3.45 -1.82
CA PHE A 41 -7.69 3.16 -0.59
C PHE A 41 -6.90 3.49 0.67
N ARG A 42 -5.61 3.14 0.75
CA ARG A 42 -4.77 3.51 1.92
C ARG A 42 -4.64 5.03 2.09
N LEU A 43 -4.51 5.76 0.98
CA LEU A 43 -4.43 7.22 1.00
C LEU A 43 -5.77 7.83 1.41
N ALA A 44 -6.88 7.34 0.85
CA ALA A 44 -8.22 7.80 1.18
C ALA A 44 -8.62 7.46 2.62
N GLU A 45 -8.24 6.29 3.13
CA GLU A 45 -8.43 5.89 4.53
C GLU A 45 -7.63 6.80 5.47
N TYR A 46 -6.37 7.12 5.13
CA TYR A 46 -5.56 8.04 5.90
C TYR A 46 -6.17 9.46 5.92
N GLU A 47 -6.63 9.94 4.78
CA GLU A 47 -7.29 11.25 4.65
C GLU A 47 -8.62 11.29 5.40
N ALA A 48 -9.49 10.29 5.23
CA ALA A 48 -10.76 10.18 5.93
C ALA A 48 -10.57 10.03 7.45
N LYS A 49 -9.56 9.27 7.90
CA LYS A 49 -9.24 9.15 9.33
C LYS A 49 -8.74 10.49 9.88
N LYS A 50 -7.92 11.22 9.14
CA LYS A 50 -7.42 12.55 9.52
C LYS A 50 -8.54 13.58 9.63
N THR A 51 -9.51 13.58 8.72
CA THR A 51 -10.66 14.50 8.80
C THR A 51 -11.61 14.12 9.92
N PHE A 52 -11.83 12.83 10.17
CA PHE A 52 -12.70 12.36 11.26
C PHE A 52 -12.09 12.61 12.67
N THR A 53 -10.78 12.43 12.85
CA THR A 53 -10.12 12.73 14.14
C THR A 53 -9.92 14.23 14.39
N ALA A 54 -9.95 15.06 13.34
CA ALA A 54 -9.89 16.52 13.47
C ALA A 54 -11.19 17.14 14.01
N ASP A 55 -12.33 16.45 13.89
CA ASP A 55 -13.63 16.93 14.40
C ASP A 55 -13.85 16.58 15.89
N ASP A 56 -13.26 15.49 16.38
CA ASP A 56 -13.44 15.00 17.76
C ASP A 56 -12.42 15.55 18.78
N SER A 57 -11.34 16.20 18.32
CA SER A 57 -10.22 16.63 19.20
C SER A 57 -10.30 18.11 19.59
N LYS A 58 -11.16 18.44 20.56
CA LYS A 58 -10.94 19.60 21.43
C LYS A 58 -9.84 19.22 22.44
N PRO A 59 -8.70 19.95 22.55
CA PRO A 59 -7.67 19.54 23.50
C PRO A 59 -8.13 19.89 24.92
N THR A 60 -8.38 18.87 25.74
CA THR A 60 -8.45 19.01 27.20
C THR A 60 -7.11 18.57 27.79
N SER A 61 -6.59 19.40 28.67
CA SER A 61 -5.28 19.32 29.33
C SER A 61 -5.06 18.04 30.16
N GLY A 62 -3.79 17.64 30.32
CA GLY A 62 -3.29 16.59 31.24
C GLY A 62 -2.99 15.26 30.54
N SER A 63 -1.92 14.50 30.80
CA SER A 63 -0.85 14.54 31.80
C SER A 63 0.07 13.32 31.55
N ASN A 64 1.37 13.49 31.78
CA ASN A 64 2.39 12.47 32.11
C ASN A 64 2.74 11.40 31.07
N ASP A 65 3.97 11.49 30.54
CA ASP A 65 4.70 10.37 29.95
C ASP A 65 6.09 10.31 30.62
N GLU A 66 6.23 9.39 31.58
CA GLU A 66 7.50 8.90 32.11
C GLU A 66 7.51 7.36 31.93
N ASP A 67 8.65 6.88 31.42
CA ASP A 67 9.13 5.49 31.24
C ASP A 67 8.67 4.72 29.98
N ASP A 68 9.54 4.62 28.96
CA ASP A 68 10.32 3.40 28.67
C ASP A 68 11.29 3.63 27.48
N ASP A 69 12.54 3.22 27.69
CA ASP A 69 13.71 3.47 26.89
C ASP A 69 13.80 2.57 25.65
N GLU A 70 13.55 3.09 24.44
CA GLU A 70 14.18 2.52 23.22
C GLU A 70 14.69 3.61 22.27
N GLU A 71 16.01 3.56 22.10
CA GLU A 71 16.94 4.43 21.40
C GLU A 71 16.61 4.64 19.90
N VAL A 72 15.61 5.46 19.57
CA VAL A 72 15.43 5.90 18.17
C VAL A 72 16.41 7.03 17.87
N THR A 73 17.56 6.64 17.32
CA THR A 73 18.62 7.46 16.75
C THR A 73 18.12 8.30 15.55
N GLY A 74 17.18 9.21 15.79
CA GLY A 74 16.80 10.25 14.83
C GLY A 74 17.80 11.41 14.85
N PRO A 75 18.11 12.06 13.71
CA PRO A 75 19.04 13.18 13.67
C PRO A 75 18.50 14.34 14.54
N LYS A 76 19.22 14.69 15.62
CA LYS A 76 18.83 15.77 16.52
C LYS A 76 18.90 17.11 15.79
N ALA A 77 17.75 17.75 15.61
CA ALA A 77 17.67 19.08 15.01
C ALA A 77 18.45 20.12 15.84
N PRO A 78 19.19 21.04 15.20
CA PRO A 78 19.99 22.04 15.92
C PRO A 78 19.10 23.06 16.61
N LYS A 79 19.40 23.37 17.88
CA LYS A 79 18.69 24.40 18.65
C LYS A 79 19.15 25.78 18.19
N PHE A 80 18.21 26.61 17.74
CA PHE A 80 18.43 27.99 17.34
C PHE A 80 18.29 28.91 18.56
N THR A 81 19.35 29.64 18.91
CA THR A 81 19.29 30.69 19.93
C THR A 81 19.18 32.05 19.24
N PRO A 82 18.11 32.82 19.46
CA PRO A 82 17.97 34.14 18.84
C PRO A 82 18.91 35.17 19.50
N PRO A 83 19.45 36.14 18.73
CA PRO A 83 20.27 37.23 19.28
C PRO A 83 19.44 38.24 20.09
N ALA A 84 20.05 38.78 21.14
CA ALA A 84 19.48 39.74 22.10
C ALA A 84 19.34 41.17 21.53
#